data_AF-A0A5E4PTJ7-F1
#
_entry.id   AF-A0A5E4PTJ7-F1
#
_cell.length_a   1.000
_cell.length_b   1.000
_cell.length_c   1.000
_cell.angle_alpha   90.00
_cell.angle_beta   90.00
_cell.angle_gamma   90.00
#
_symmetry.space_group_name_H-M   'P 1'
#
loop_
_entity.id
_entity.type
_entity.pdbx_description
1 polymer ?
#
loop_
_entity_poly.entity_id
_entity_poly.type
_entity_poly.pdbx_seq_one_letter_code
_entity_poly.pdbx_strand_id
1 'polypeptide(L)'
;LCIRELCKSSHLIALHECWLLKEELCFLDTISEDFSSTGVSAIDTSTGILRGRQYGGVALLWKRSVFQNVSIIQCNNPRICAIKVVLQEKSFVVMSVYMPTDSLANLMEFTDVLS
;
A
#
# COMPACT_ATOMS: atom_id res chain seq x y z
N LEU A 1 6.44 -5.98 -16.02
CA LEU A 1 5.02 -6.09 -16.38
C LEU A 1 4.34 -4.76 -16.10
N CYS A 2 3.47 -4.26 -16.97
CA CYS A 2 2.68 -3.05 -16.68
C CYS A 2 1.57 -3.39 -15.67
N ILE A 3 1.31 -2.52 -14.69
CA ILE A 3 0.26 -2.73 -13.67
C ILE A 3 -1.13 -2.95 -14.28
N ARG A 4 -1.43 -2.30 -15.40
CA ARG A 4 -2.72 -2.45 -16.10
C ARG A 4 -2.92 -3.86 -16.67
N GLU A 5 -1.85 -4.56 -17.02
CA GLU A 5 -1.94 -5.97 -17.44
C GLU A 5 -2.22 -6.89 -16.26
N LEU A 6 -1.62 -6.62 -15.08
CA LEU A 6 -1.91 -7.38 -13.86
C LEU A 6 -3.39 -7.26 -13.46
N CYS A 7 -4.01 -6.09 -13.64
CA CYS A 7 -5.44 -5.90 -13.38
C CYS A 7 -6.35 -6.84 -14.19
N LYS A 8 -5.90 -7.35 -15.34
CA LYS A 8 -6.70 -8.28 -16.17
C LYS A 8 -6.76 -9.68 -15.59
N SER A 9 -5.71 -10.11 -14.87
CA SER A 9 -5.55 -11.48 -14.37
C SER A 9 -5.61 -11.60 -12.84
N SER A 10 -5.62 -10.49 -12.11
CA SER A 10 -5.59 -10.46 -10.65
C SER A 10 -6.90 -9.92 -10.07
N HIS A 11 -7.19 -10.29 -8.83
CA HIS A 11 -8.30 -9.71 -8.06
C HIS A 11 -7.81 -8.73 -6.99
N LEU A 12 -6.60 -8.95 -6.49
CA LEU A 12 -5.96 -8.16 -5.47
C LEU A 12 -4.49 -8.00 -5.85
N ILE A 13 -3.97 -6.78 -5.73
CA ILE A 13 -2.61 -6.43 -6.11
C ILE A 13 -2.00 -5.59 -4.99
N ALA A 14 -0.82 -5.99 -4.52
CA ALA A 14 0.01 -5.20 -3.62
C ALA A 14 1.13 -4.52 -4.43
N LEU A 15 1.30 -3.22 -4.24
CA LEU A 15 2.36 -2.43 -4.85
C LEU A 15 3.29 -1.90 -3.77
N HIS A 16 4.60 -2.03 -4.01
CA HIS A 16 5.65 -1.45 -3.19
C HIS A 16 6.46 -0.48 -4.04
N GLU A 17 7.18 0.43 -3.38
CA GLU A 17 7.99 1.44 -4.03
C GLU A 17 7.17 2.26 -5.05
N CYS A 18 6.01 2.77 -4.63
CA CYS A 18 5.16 3.61 -5.50
C CYS A 18 5.72 5.02 -5.71
N TRP A 19 6.48 5.55 -4.75
CA TRP A 19 7.09 6.90 -4.77
C TRP A 19 6.11 8.07 -4.97
N LEU A 20 4.82 7.86 -4.71
CA LEU A 20 3.80 8.91 -4.78
C LEU A 20 3.87 9.79 -3.53
N LEU A 21 3.70 11.10 -3.70
CA LEU A 21 3.40 12.01 -2.58
C LEU A 21 2.02 11.68 -1.99
N LYS A 22 1.72 12.19 -0.78
CA LYS A 22 0.40 11.99 -0.14
C LYS A 22 -0.73 12.53 -1.02
N GLU A 23 -0.48 13.67 -1.67
CA GLU A 23 -1.43 14.35 -2.55
C GLU A 23 -1.65 13.58 -3.87
N GLU A 24 -0.68 12.75 -4.24
CA GLU A 24 -0.64 11.96 -5.46
C GLU A 24 -1.27 10.56 -5.29
N LEU A 25 -1.64 10.16 -4.07
CA LEU A 25 -2.26 8.84 -3.83
C LEU A 25 -3.55 8.64 -4.63
N CYS A 26 -4.25 9.72 -4.98
CA CYS A 26 -5.43 9.68 -5.86
C CYS A 26 -5.13 9.11 -7.26
N PHE A 27 -3.87 9.14 -7.72
CA PHE A 27 -3.50 8.52 -8.99
C PHE A 27 -3.71 7.00 -8.99
N LEU A 28 -3.67 6.33 -7.82
CA LEU A 28 -3.90 4.89 -7.72
C LEU A 28 -5.29 4.48 -8.24
N ASP A 29 -6.29 5.32 -8.02
CA ASP A 29 -7.66 5.08 -8.49
C ASP A 29 -7.80 5.20 -10.02
N THR A 30 -6.82 5.81 -10.69
CA THR A 30 -6.78 5.95 -12.17
C THR A 30 -6.12 4.75 -12.87
N ILE A 31 -5.57 3.80 -12.11
CA ILE A 31 -4.89 2.62 -12.66
C ILE A 31 -5.89 1.69 -13.38
N SER A 32 -7.10 1.54 -12.85
CA SER A 32 -8.16 0.77 -13.49
C SER A 32 -9.53 1.14 -12.93
N GLU A 33 -10.52 1.32 -13.81
CA GLU A 33 -11.93 1.56 -13.45
C GLU A 33 -12.59 0.34 -12.79
N ASP A 34 -11.97 -0.84 -12.85
CA ASP A 34 -12.47 -2.05 -12.19
C ASP A 34 -11.97 -2.19 -10.74
N PHE A 35 -10.97 -1.40 -10.35
CA PHE A 35 -10.27 -1.55 -9.07
C PHE A 35 -10.45 -0.31 -8.18
N SER A 36 -10.78 -0.55 -6.92
CA SER A 36 -10.59 0.44 -5.85
C SER A 36 -9.16 0.30 -5.30
N SER A 37 -8.67 1.37 -4.68
CA SER A 37 -7.32 1.39 -4.14
C SER A 37 -7.23 2.09 -2.78
N THR A 38 -6.14 1.80 -2.07
CA THR A 38 -5.65 2.59 -0.95
C THR A 38 -4.12 2.55 -0.96
N GLY A 39 -3.48 3.60 -0.47
CA GLY A 39 -2.04 3.64 -0.35
C GLY A 39 -1.59 4.55 0.78
N VAL A 40 -0.34 4.37 1.17
CA VAL A 40 0.36 5.24 2.10
C VAL A 40 1.66 5.69 1.46
N SER A 41 1.95 6.98 1.61
CA SER A 41 3.21 7.57 1.19
C SER A 41 4.14 7.67 2.39
N ALA A 42 5.37 7.20 2.21
CA ALA A 42 6.43 7.46 3.17
C ALA A 42 7.18 8.76 2.88
N ILE A 43 6.69 9.56 1.92
CA ILE A 43 7.28 10.84 1.57
C ILE A 43 6.63 11.94 2.40
N ASP A 44 7.43 12.59 3.25
CA ASP A 44 6.98 13.68 4.12
C ASP A 44 7.65 15.01 3.77
N THR A 45 7.02 15.75 2.85
CA THR A 45 7.46 17.08 2.40
C THR A 45 7.29 18.20 3.44
N SER A 46 6.61 17.93 4.56
CA SER A 46 6.36 18.95 5.59
C SER A 46 7.60 19.33 6.41
N THR A 47 8.62 18.47 6.43
CA THR A 47 9.86 18.67 7.21
C THR A 47 10.97 19.39 6.44
N GLY A 48 10.69 19.85 5.20
CA GLY A 48 11.63 20.57 4.34
C GLY A 48 12.29 19.69 3.28
N ILE A 49 13.50 20.07 2.82
CA ILE A 49 14.24 19.28 1.84
C ILE A 49 14.71 17.99 2.49
N LEU A 50 14.12 16.88 2.07
CA LEU A 50 14.45 15.54 2.55
C LEU A 50 15.83 15.14 2.00
N ARG A 51 16.77 14.84 2.90
CA ARG A 51 18.08 14.28 2.53
C ARG A 51 18.00 12.75 2.55
N GLY A 52 18.43 12.12 1.45
CA GLY A 52 18.48 10.66 1.31
C GLY A 52 17.38 10.10 0.42
N ARG A 53 17.40 8.77 0.22
CA ARG A 53 16.36 8.05 -0.54
C ARG A 53 15.17 7.82 0.39
N GLN A 54 14.07 8.50 0.11
CA GLN A 54 12.85 8.34 0.91
C GLN A 54 12.28 6.93 0.83
N TYR A 55 11.50 6.55 1.81
CA TYR A 55 11.07 5.17 2.02
C TYR A 55 9.89 4.76 1.10
N GLY A 56 9.99 5.01 -0.21
CA GLY A 56 9.05 4.52 -1.22
C GLY A 56 7.58 4.83 -0.91
N GLY A 57 6.74 3.80 -0.92
CA GLY A 57 5.31 3.85 -0.63
C GLY A 57 4.65 2.52 -0.93
N VAL A 58 3.59 2.17 -0.21
CA VAL A 58 2.86 0.92 -0.40
C VAL A 58 1.40 1.16 -0.71
N ALA A 59 0.84 0.32 -1.57
CA ALA A 59 -0.56 0.39 -1.95
C ALA A 59 -1.19 -1.00 -2.10
N LEU A 60 -2.51 -1.02 -1.98
CA LEU A 60 -3.37 -2.16 -2.26
C LEU A 60 -4.41 -1.73 -3.29
N LEU A 61 -4.58 -2.55 -4.33
CA LEU A 61 -5.67 -2.44 -5.29
C LEU A 61 -6.52 -3.70 -5.21
N TRP A 62 -7.84 -3.56 -5.25
CA TRP A 62 -8.76 -4.69 -5.25
C TRP A 62 -9.90 -4.51 -6.26
N LYS A 63 -10.26 -5.60 -6.94
CA LYS A 63 -11.30 -5.63 -7.97
C LYS A 63 -12.67 -5.48 -7.32
N ARG A 64 -13.39 -4.40 -7.67
CA ARG A 64 -14.69 -4.03 -7.08
C ARG A 64 -15.75 -5.11 -7.26
N SER A 65 -15.75 -5.77 -8.42
CA SER A 65 -16.72 -6.82 -8.73
C SER A 65 -16.56 -8.08 -7.86
N VAL A 66 -15.38 -8.30 -7.29
CA VAL A 66 -15.06 -9.46 -6.44
C VAL A 66 -15.14 -9.10 -4.96
N PHE A 67 -14.62 -7.92 -4.60
CA PHE A 67 -14.53 -7.46 -3.22
C PHE A 67 -15.38 -6.20 -3.03
N GLN A 68 -16.67 -6.42 -2.78
CA GLN A 68 -17.67 -5.35 -2.65
C GLN A 68 -17.71 -4.72 -1.25
N ASN A 69 -17.31 -5.49 -0.23
CA ASN A 69 -17.27 -5.02 1.16
C ASN A 69 -15.83 -5.00 1.65
N VAL A 70 -15.21 -3.83 1.53
CA VAL A 70 -13.82 -3.58 1.93
C VAL A 70 -13.78 -2.34 2.82
N SER A 71 -13.05 -2.44 3.92
CA SER A 71 -12.75 -1.31 4.81
C SER A 71 -11.24 -1.18 4.96
N ILE A 72 -10.75 0.07 4.97
CA ILE A 72 -9.34 0.36 5.16
C ILE A 72 -9.04 0.26 6.66
N ILE A 73 -8.00 -0.51 7.01
CA ILE A 73 -7.46 -0.53 8.37
C ILE A 73 -6.36 0.51 8.41
N GLN A 74 -6.55 1.56 9.20
CA GLN A 74 -5.55 2.60 9.36
C GLN A 74 -4.36 2.05 10.15
N CYS A 75 -3.18 2.09 9.54
CA CYS A 75 -1.92 1.70 10.16
C CYS A 75 -1.09 2.96 10.41
N ASN A 76 -0.55 3.12 11.61
CA ASN A 76 0.32 4.24 11.95
C ASN A 76 1.78 3.98 11.52
N ASN A 77 1.97 3.44 10.31
CA ASN A 77 3.28 3.15 9.74
C ASN A 77 3.24 3.33 8.21
N PRO A 78 4.10 4.17 7.62
CA PRO A 78 4.08 4.46 6.19
C PRO A 78 4.51 3.29 5.30
N ARG A 79 4.96 2.18 5.89
CA ARG A 79 5.35 0.94 5.18
C ARG A 79 4.26 -0.12 5.17
N ILE A 80 3.12 0.15 5.79
CA ILE A 80 2.03 -0.82 5.95
C ILE A 80 0.75 -0.24 5.36
N CYS A 81 0.15 -1.00 4.45
CA CYS A 81 -1.21 -0.75 3.98
C CYS A 81 -2.06 -1.98 4.28
N ALA A 82 -3.23 -1.80 4.88
CA ALA A 82 -4.08 -2.91 5.26
C ALA A 82 -5.55 -2.66 4.93
N ILE A 83 -6.23 -3.71 4.50
CA ILE A 83 -7.68 -3.72 4.27
C ILE A 83 -8.30 -4.95 4.92
N LYS A 84 -9.51 -4.78 5.45
CA LYS A 84 -10.38 -5.89 5.81
C LYS A 84 -11.38 -6.12 4.68
N VAL A 85 -11.44 -7.35 4.20
CA VAL A 85 -12.39 -7.80 3.18
C VAL A 85 -13.42 -8.70 3.84
N VAL A 86 -14.70 -8.46 3.57
CA VAL A 86 -15.81 -9.31 4.02
C VAL A 86 -16.48 -9.95 2.81
N LEU A 87 -16.53 -11.28 2.81
CA LEU A 87 -17.18 -12.10 1.79
C LEU A 87 -18.23 -12.99 2.47
N GLN A 88 -19.51 -12.67 2.29
CA GLN A 88 -20.62 -13.35 2.95
C GLN A 88 -20.40 -13.41 4.48
N GLU A 89 -20.23 -14.60 5.06
CA GLU A 89 -19.99 -14.79 6.49
C GLU A 89 -18.50 -14.88 6.88
N LYS A 90 -17.59 -14.78 5.91
CA LYS A 90 -16.15 -14.85 6.15
C LYS A 90 -15.52 -13.48 6.00
N SER A 91 -14.48 -13.23 6.78
CA SER A 91 -13.64 -12.06 6.58
C SER A 91 -12.18 -12.42 6.69
N PHE A 92 -11.35 -11.67 5.97
CA PHE A 92 -9.90 -11.78 6.04
C PHE A 92 -9.28 -10.39 5.96
N VAL A 93 -8.07 -10.29 6.48
CA VAL A 93 -7.26 -9.07 6.41
C VAL A 93 -6.16 -9.29 5.39
N VAL A 94 -5.93 -8.29 4.57
CA VAL A 94 -4.79 -8.24 3.66
C VAL A 94 -3.90 -7.11 4.10
N MET A 95 -2.61 -7.41 4.31
CA MET A 95 -1.60 -6.44 4.66
C MET A 95 -0.50 -6.47 3.61
N SER A 96 -0.20 -5.31 3.04
CA SER A 96 0.98 -5.08 2.21
C SER A 96 2.01 -4.38 3.09
N VAL A 97 3.14 -5.05 3.33
CA VAL A 97 4.20 -4.58 4.22
C VAL A 97 5.50 -4.48 3.43
N TYR A 98 6.08 -3.28 3.38
CA TYR A 98 7.39 -3.04 2.78
C TYR A 98 8.48 -3.04 3.85
N MET A 99 9.01 -4.23 4.13
CA MET A 99 10.07 -4.44 5.12
C MET A 99 11.35 -3.68 4.73
N PRO A 100 12.09 -3.12 5.70
CA PRO A 100 13.41 -2.57 5.46
C PRO A 100 14.38 -3.65 4.94
N THR A 101 15.41 -3.22 4.21
CA THR A 101 16.47 -4.13 3.77
C THR A 101 17.17 -4.75 4.98
N ASP A 102 17.47 -6.05 4.91
CA ASP A 102 18.13 -6.78 5.98
C ASP A 102 19.54 -6.25 6.23
N SER A 103 19.67 -5.45 7.28
CA SER A 103 20.89 -4.79 7.71
C SER A 103 20.76 -4.37 9.16
N LEU A 104 21.83 -4.51 9.94
CA LEU A 104 21.88 -4.03 11.33
C LEU A 104 21.58 -2.52 11.44
N ALA A 105 21.92 -1.74 10.40
CA ALA A 105 21.60 -0.32 10.36
C ALA A 105 20.10 -0.03 10.35
N ASN A 106 19.28 -0.99 9.90
CA ASN A 106 17.83 -0.86 9.76
C ASN A 106 17.07 -1.57 10.90
N LEU A 107 17.74 -2.11 11.92
CA LEU A 107 17.11 -2.91 12.98
C LEU A 107 15.96 -2.19 13.70
N MET A 108 16.14 -0.88 13.96
CA MET A 108 15.09 -0.06 14.58
C MET A 108 13.84 0.03 13.69
N GLU A 109 14.03 0.35 12.41
CA GLU A 109 12.94 0.44 11.43
C GLU A 109 12.27 -0.92 11.21
N PHE A 110 13.07 -1.99 11.21
CA PHE A 110 12.55 -3.36 11.09
C PHE A 110 11.65 -3.72 12.28
N THR A 111 12.07 -3.36 13.50
CA THR A 111 11.29 -3.62 14.71
C THR A 111 9.99 -2.80 14.73
N ASP A 112 10.04 -1.54 14.27
CA ASP A 112 8.87 -0.66 14.16
C ASP A 112 7.81 -1.18 13.17
N VAL A 113 8.21 -1.88 12.10
CA VAL A 113 7.27 -2.50 11.16
C VAL A 113 6.59 -3.75 11.75
N LEU A 114 7.17 -4.36 12.78
CA LEU A 114 6.63 -5.57 13.42
C LEU A 114 5.71 -5.30 14.63
N SER A 115 5.71 -4.08 15.18
CA SER A 115 4.91 -3.67 16.34
C SER A 115 3.51 -3.22 15.96
#